data_AF-A0A0C7N4B7-F1
#
_entry.id   AF-A0A0C7N4B7-F1
#
_cell.length_a   1.000
_cell.length_b   1.000
_cell.length_c   1.000
_cell.angle_alpha   90.00
_cell.angle_beta   90.00
_cell.angle_gamma   90.00
#
_symmetry.space_group_name_H-M   'P 1'
#
loop_
_entity.id
_entity.type
_entity.pdbx_description
1 polymer ?
#
loop_
_entity_poly.entity_id
_entity_poly.type
_entity_poly.pdbx_seq_one_letter_code
_entity_poly.pdbx_strand_id
1 'polypeptide(L)'
;MEKFTNWRDKGTGIAPFVPTPPPLSQERGLTGALNNLKFVLKAICVLPLVLVALILPESISKNIWPTILKVLVNWSSQLTTQGVKKRDQRGELPTADSGIYLANCSSPFDAVALWFLAQGPVAFCVPLGNGKQSRIVQLGIWQFLQFALNNGQLRQDESHFQQIKTKSQLKGHVVYLFAEGTTSNGKSVLPFGLTQETWDEFLGQKSINTASSTSYSGDNNNRQVAADVKVHAILLKINSSLTTPLKLDKWKYLVRASAQGVSYKCRIIKSVGPELTKARAALVGGDKFRLVGKELNTESKRKFIKEFGSRRR
;
A
#
# COMPACT_ATOMS: atom_id res chain seq x y z
N MET A 1 -23.43 20.73 0.86
CA MET A 1 -22.80 19.39 0.76
C MET A 1 -22.54 18.93 -0.68
N GLU A 2 -22.80 19.77 -1.69
CA GLU A 2 -22.71 19.40 -3.12
C GLU A 2 -21.30 19.54 -3.74
N LYS A 3 -20.37 20.19 -3.03
CA LYS A 3 -19.08 20.68 -3.60
C LYS A 3 -18.10 19.59 -4.05
N PHE A 4 -18.31 18.32 -3.68
CA PHE A 4 -17.46 17.20 -4.11
C PHE A 4 -18.26 15.98 -4.56
N THR A 5 -19.51 16.17 -4.98
CA THR A 5 -20.38 15.07 -5.46
C THR A 5 -19.79 14.37 -6.67
N ASN A 6 -19.09 15.09 -7.55
CA ASN A 6 -18.42 14.51 -8.74
C ASN A 6 -17.24 13.60 -8.38
N TRP A 7 -16.70 13.73 -7.17
CA TRP A 7 -15.57 12.93 -6.66
C TRP A 7 -16.03 11.82 -5.72
N ARG A 8 -17.34 11.52 -5.75
CA ARG A 8 -17.96 10.38 -5.10
C ARG A 8 -18.25 9.31 -6.12
N ASP A 9 -18.09 8.09 -5.66
CA ASP A 9 -18.59 6.93 -6.39
C ASP A 9 -20.10 7.02 -6.53
N LYS A 10 -20.63 6.84 -7.74
CA LYS A 10 -22.07 6.96 -8.00
C LYS A 10 -22.86 5.80 -7.39
N GLY A 11 -22.27 4.61 -7.29
CA GLY A 11 -22.91 3.43 -6.74
C GLY A 11 -22.86 3.39 -5.21
N THR A 12 -21.68 3.65 -4.64
CA THR A 12 -21.45 3.50 -3.20
C THR A 12 -21.51 4.81 -2.42
N GLY A 13 -21.55 5.97 -3.09
CA GLY A 13 -21.55 7.30 -2.48
C GLY A 13 -20.24 7.68 -1.76
N ILE A 14 -19.19 6.86 -1.88
CA ILE A 14 -17.93 7.05 -1.16
C ILE A 14 -17.04 8.03 -1.91
N ALA A 15 -16.46 9.00 -1.21
CA ALA A 15 -15.46 9.90 -1.75
C ALA A 15 -14.05 9.39 -1.36
N PRO A 16 -13.36 8.59 -2.20
CA PRO A 16 -12.11 7.93 -1.83
C PRO A 16 -10.95 8.91 -1.58
N PHE A 17 -11.01 10.11 -2.19
CA PHE A 17 -9.95 11.12 -2.10
C PHE A 17 -10.18 12.16 -1.01
N VAL A 18 -11.36 12.16 -0.38
CA VAL A 18 -11.67 13.11 0.68
C VAL A 18 -11.08 12.61 2.00
N PRO A 19 -10.25 13.40 2.69
CA PRO A 19 -9.67 13.01 3.96
C PRO A 19 -10.75 12.90 5.03
N THR A 20 -10.65 11.88 5.87
CA THR A 20 -11.49 11.82 7.07
C THR A 20 -10.93 12.78 8.12
N PRO A 21 -11.69 13.80 8.54
CA PRO A 21 -11.18 14.76 9.51
C PRO A 21 -10.89 14.04 10.83
N PRO A 22 -9.77 14.37 11.51
CA PRO A 22 -9.56 13.95 12.87
C PRO A 22 -10.55 14.66 13.81
N PRO A 23 -10.77 14.14 15.03
CA PRO A 23 -11.57 14.82 16.04
C PRO A 23 -11.06 16.26 16.28
N LEU A 24 -11.96 17.24 16.19
CA LEU A 24 -11.64 18.67 16.21
C LEU A 24 -10.89 19.12 17.47
N SER A 25 -11.16 18.49 18.62
CA SER A 25 -10.53 18.76 19.91
C SER A 25 -9.02 18.51 19.94
N GLN A 26 -8.48 17.80 18.94
CA GLN A 26 -7.09 17.37 18.91
C GLN A 26 -6.18 18.29 18.08
N GLU A 27 -6.76 19.08 17.17
CA GLU A 27 -5.97 19.91 16.23
C GLU A 27 -5.88 21.38 16.61
N ARG A 28 -6.69 21.88 17.55
CA ARG A 28 -6.77 23.31 17.88
C ARG A 28 -6.71 23.55 19.38
N GLY A 29 -6.05 24.64 19.77
CA GLY A 29 -5.96 25.10 21.15
C GLY A 29 -4.86 24.42 21.97
N LEU A 30 -4.99 24.51 23.30
CA LEU A 30 -4.03 24.03 24.29
C LEU A 30 -3.73 22.52 24.13
N THR A 31 -4.75 21.72 23.81
CA THR A 31 -4.63 20.27 23.58
C THR A 31 -3.67 19.94 22.43
N GLY A 32 -3.69 20.74 21.36
CA GLY A 32 -2.75 20.61 20.26
C GLY A 32 -1.30 20.87 20.70
N ALA A 33 -1.07 21.95 21.45
CA ALA A 33 0.27 22.27 21.98
C ALA A 33 0.80 21.18 22.92
N LEU A 34 -0.04 20.68 23.83
CA LEU A 34 0.30 19.57 24.72
C LEU A 34 0.63 18.27 23.96
N ASN A 35 -0.09 17.96 22.89
CA ASN A 35 0.21 16.80 22.05
C ASN A 35 1.56 16.93 21.34
N ASN A 36 1.93 18.13 20.90
CA ASN A 36 3.26 18.40 20.32
C ASN A 36 4.36 18.19 21.37
N LEU A 37 4.20 18.79 22.57
CA LEU A 37 5.17 18.64 23.66
C LEU A 37 5.33 17.17 24.07
N LYS A 38 4.22 16.44 24.21
CA LYS A 38 4.23 15.00 24.51
C LYS A 38 4.96 14.19 23.43
N PHE A 39 4.77 14.54 22.15
CA PHE A 39 5.49 13.88 21.06
C PHE A 39 7.00 14.16 21.12
N VAL A 40 7.41 15.41 21.35
CA VAL A 40 8.82 15.79 21.51
C VAL A 40 9.46 15.03 22.67
N LEU A 41 8.79 14.98 23.83
CA LEU A 41 9.29 14.24 25.00
C LEU A 41 9.45 12.75 24.70
N LYS A 42 8.45 12.13 24.06
CA LYS A 42 8.55 10.74 23.59
C LYS A 42 9.72 10.55 22.62
N ALA A 43 9.94 11.48 21.70
CA ALA A 43 11.02 11.41 20.73
C ALA A 43 12.40 11.47 21.41
N ILE A 44 12.58 12.34 22.39
CA ILE A 44 13.81 12.44 23.20
C ILE A 44 14.07 11.12 23.93
N CYS A 45 13.06 10.56 24.59
CA CYS A 45 13.20 9.31 25.34
C CYS A 45 13.57 8.11 24.44
N VAL A 46 13.10 8.10 23.19
CA VAL A 46 13.30 6.97 22.26
C VAL A 46 14.56 7.15 21.39
N LEU A 47 15.10 8.36 21.31
CA LEU A 47 16.32 8.67 20.55
C LEU A 47 17.49 7.71 20.82
N PRO A 48 17.87 7.36 22.06
CA PRO A 48 18.96 6.41 22.30
C PRO A 48 18.67 5.02 21.70
N LEU A 49 17.43 4.53 21.78
CA LEU A 49 17.04 3.28 21.14
C LEU A 49 17.15 3.34 19.62
N VAL A 50 16.79 4.47 19.01
CA VAL A 50 16.92 4.67 17.56
C VAL A 50 18.38 4.63 17.14
N LEU A 51 19.28 5.32 17.86
CA LEU A 51 20.71 5.32 17.57
C LEU A 51 21.29 3.89 17.64
N VAL A 52 20.93 3.13 18.68
CA VAL A 52 21.32 1.72 18.79
C VAL A 52 20.78 0.89 17.62
N ALA A 53 19.51 1.06 17.25
CA ALA A 53 18.89 0.34 16.14
C ALA A 53 19.52 0.66 14.77
N LEU A 54 20.09 1.85 14.58
CA LEU A 54 20.77 2.24 13.34
C LEU A 54 22.18 1.66 13.21
N ILE A 55 22.87 1.40 14.33
CA ILE A 55 24.23 0.84 14.35
C ILE A 55 24.19 -0.69 14.21
N LEU A 56 23.13 -1.33 14.71
CA LEU A 56 23.01 -2.78 14.71
C LEU A 56 22.58 -3.34 13.34
N PRO A 57 23.00 -4.58 13.00
CA PRO A 57 22.52 -5.28 11.81
C PRO A 57 20.99 -5.39 11.74
N GLU A 58 20.43 -5.44 10.53
CA GLU A 58 18.98 -5.47 10.30
C GLU A 58 18.25 -6.57 11.07
N SER A 59 18.87 -7.74 11.24
CA SER A 59 18.30 -8.88 11.98
C SER A 59 18.00 -8.55 13.44
N ILE A 60 18.87 -7.76 14.09
CA ILE A 60 18.71 -7.37 15.50
C ILE A 60 17.84 -6.12 15.59
N SER A 61 18.10 -5.12 14.74
CA SER A 61 17.37 -3.85 14.77
C SER A 61 15.88 -4.05 14.50
N LYS A 62 15.49 -5.02 13.66
CA LYS A 62 14.10 -5.38 13.39
C LYS A 62 13.28 -5.73 14.64
N ASN A 63 13.91 -6.27 15.69
CA ASN A 63 13.24 -6.56 16.97
C ASN A 63 13.10 -5.31 17.87
N ILE A 64 13.93 -4.28 17.66
CA ILE A 64 13.93 -3.04 18.45
C ILE A 64 12.89 -2.06 17.90
N TRP A 65 12.73 -2.00 16.58
CA TRP A 65 11.78 -1.10 15.90
C TRP A 65 10.32 -1.17 16.38
N PRO A 66 9.73 -2.35 16.68
CA PRO A 66 8.39 -2.43 17.26
C PRO A 66 8.29 -1.72 18.62
N THR A 67 9.33 -1.82 19.46
CA THR A 67 9.39 -1.14 20.76
C THR A 67 9.47 0.38 20.59
N ILE A 68 10.33 0.84 19.68
CA ILE A 68 10.44 2.26 19.28
C ILE A 68 9.06 2.82 18.87
N LEU A 69 8.38 2.13 17.96
CA LEU A 69 7.06 2.56 17.48
C LEU A 69 5.96 2.42 18.54
N LYS A 70 6.06 1.44 19.44
CA LYS A 70 5.13 1.31 20.57
C LYS A 70 5.21 2.52 21.49
N VAL A 71 6.40 3.05 21.76
CA VAL A 71 6.57 4.24 22.61
C VAL A 71 6.19 5.52 21.86
N LEU A 72 6.69 5.69 20.63
CA LEU A 72 6.44 6.89 19.83
C LEU A 72 4.97 7.05 19.46
N VAL A 73 4.36 6.00 18.89
CA VAL A 73 3.05 6.07 18.24
C VAL A 73 2.03 5.08 18.77
N ASN A 74 2.26 4.48 19.95
CA ASN A 74 1.36 3.49 20.56
C ASN A 74 0.95 2.39 19.56
N TRP A 75 1.94 1.86 18.82
CA TRP A 75 1.72 0.88 17.77
C TRP A 75 1.02 -0.40 18.27
N SER A 76 -0.03 -0.80 17.56
CA SER A 76 -0.79 -2.02 17.80
C SER A 76 -1.13 -2.67 16.45
N SER A 77 -0.65 -3.89 16.21
CA SER A 77 -0.91 -4.63 14.97
C SER A 77 -1.62 -5.95 15.25
N GLN A 78 -2.72 -6.19 14.54
CA GLN A 78 -3.48 -7.44 14.58
C GLN A 78 -3.38 -8.12 13.22
N LEU A 79 -2.78 -9.31 13.19
CA LEU A 79 -2.70 -10.13 11.99
C LEU A 79 -3.85 -11.16 11.98
N THR A 80 -4.43 -11.35 10.80
CA THR A 80 -5.41 -12.40 10.52
C THR A 80 -5.09 -13.03 9.18
N THR A 81 -4.96 -14.34 9.12
CA THR A 81 -4.79 -15.09 7.87
C THR A 81 -6.09 -15.82 7.57
N GLN A 82 -6.56 -15.78 6.32
CA GLN A 82 -7.80 -16.45 5.94
C GLN A 82 -7.65 -17.97 6.04
N GLY A 83 -8.58 -18.62 6.74
CA GLY A 83 -8.63 -20.07 6.87
C GLY A 83 -7.68 -20.66 7.92
N VAL A 84 -6.93 -19.85 8.67
CA VAL A 84 -5.91 -20.33 9.61
C VAL A 84 -6.20 -19.85 11.03
N LYS A 85 -6.09 -20.76 12.01
CA LYS A 85 -6.27 -20.45 13.43
C LYS A 85 -5.16 -19.53 13.92
N LYS A 86 -5.44 -18.71 14.94
CA LYS A 86 -4.48 -17.71 15.48
C LYS A 86 -3.10 -18.27 15.88
N ARG A 87 -3.03 -19.55 16.26
CA ARG A 87 -1.80 -20.21 16.70
C ARG A 87 -0.83 -20.48 15.55
N ASP A 88 -1.36 -20.80 14.36
CA ASP A 88 -0.56 -21.26 13.22
C ASP A 88 -0.19 -20.11 12.26
N GLN A 89 -0.60 -18.88 12.57
CA GLN A 89 -0.40 -17.71 11.70
C GLN A 89 1.07 -17.35 11.47
N ARG A 90 1.97 -17.71 12.39
CA ARG A 90 3.41 -17.40 12.28
C ARG A 90 4.09 -18.12 11.12
N GLY A 91 3.64 -19.34 10.81
CA GLY A 91 4.16 -20.10 9.66
C GLY A 91 3.66 -19.57 8.31
N GLU A 92 2.65 -18.69 8.33
CA GLU A 92 1.92 -18.23 7.15
C GLU A 92 2.23 -16.78 6.77
N LEU A 93 3.29 -16.23 7.36
CA LEU A 93 3.78 -14.90 7.08
C LEU A 93 4.42 -14.82 5.67
N PRO A 94 4.49 -13.63 5.07
CA PRO A 94 5.15 -13.43 3.79
C PRO A 94 6.64 -13.77 3.86
N THR A 95 7.08 -14.76 3.09
CA THR A 95 8.48 -15.19 2.97
C THR A 95 9.01 -14.86 1.58
N ALA A 96 10.33 -14.73 1.44
CA ALA A 96 10.95 -14.56 0.13
C ALA A 96 10.51 -15.68 -0.82
N ASP A 97 10.28 -15.33 -2.09
CA ASP A 97 9.89 -16.24 -3.18
C ASP A 97 8.54 -16.97 -3.03
N SER A 98 7.77 -16.73 -1.97
CA SER A 98 6.45 -17.37 -1.77
C SER A 98 5.41 -16.96 -2.82
N GLY A 99 5.56 -15.78 -3.41
CA GLY A 99 4.60 -15.20 -4.34
C GLY A 99 4.67 -13.67 -4.38
N ILE A 100 3.69 -13.05 -5.04
CA ILE A 100 3.50 -11.60 -5.04
C ILE A 100 2.30 -11.25 -4.18
N TYR A 101 2.44 -10.25 -3.31
CA TYR A 101 1.38 -9.80 -2.42
C TYR A 101 0.83 -8.46 -2.90
N LEU A 102 -0.42 -8.47 -3.36
CA LEU A 102 -1.14 -7.26 -3.71
C LEU A 102 -1.69 -6.60 -2.45
N ALA A 103 -1.39 -5.33 -2.22
CA ALA A 103 -1.84 -4.61 -1.04
C ALA A 103 -2.59 -3.33 -1.40
N ASN A 104 -3.59 -2.97 -0.58
CA ASN A 104 -4.22 -1.65 -0.68
C ASN A 104 -3.30 -0.56 -0.10
N CYS A 105 -3.45 0.68 -0.58
CA CYS A 105 -2.61 1.80 -0.16
C CYS A 105 -3.47 2.93 0.43
N SER A 106 -3.24 3.26 1.70
CA SER A 106 -4.04 4.22 2.47
C SER A 106 -3.20 5.18 3.31
N SER A 107 -2.00 4.78 3.74
CA SER A 107 -1.18 5.48 4.72
C SER A 107 0.31 5.22 4.51
N PRO A 108 1.21 6.16 4.88
CA PRO A 108 2.65 5.93 4.89
C PRO A 108 3.07 4.76 5.80
N PHE A 109 2.32 4.48 6.86
CA PHE A 109 2.60 3.34 7.74
C PHE A 109 2.27 1.98 7.10
N ASP A 110 1.64 1.93 5.92
CA ASP A 110 1.37 0.67 5.22
C ASP A 110 2.66 -0.07 4.90
N ALA A 111 3.69 0.64 4.40
CA ALA A 111 5.00 0.04 4.14
C ALA A 111 5.68 -0.44 5.42
N VAL A 112 5.55 0.30 6.53
CA VAL A 112 6.12 -0.08 7.82
C VAL A 112 5.45 -1.34 8.36
N ALA A 113 4.12 -1.42 8.27
CA ALA A 113 3.37 -2.61 8.67
C ALA A 113 3.77 -3.84 7.85
N LEU A 114 3.89 -3.70 6.54
CA LEU A 114 4.32 -4.78 5.65
C LEU A 114 5.78 -5.21 5.91
N TRP A 115 6.67 -4.26 6.19
CA TRP A 115 8.06 -4.56 6.53
C TRP A 115 8.19 -5.41 7.81
N PHE A 116 7.34 -5.16 8.82
CA PHE A 116 7.27 -6.02 10.00
C PHE A 116 6.71 -7.42 9.71
N LEU A 117 5.78 -7.53 8.75
CA LEU A 117 5.18 -8.81 8.40
C LEU A 117 6.12 -9.70 7.57
N ALA A 118 6.98 -9.10 6.75
CA ALA A 118 7.89 -9.84 5.87
C ALA A 118 8.96 -10.61 6.64
N GLN A 119 9.22 -11.85 6.22
CA GLN A 119 10.33 -12.70 6.66
C GLN A 119 11.46 -12.67 5.60
N GLY A 120 12.06 -11.50 5.41
CA GLY A 120 13.14 -11.29 4.43
C GLY A 120 13.27 -9.83 4.01
N PRO A 121 14.17 -9.53 3.04
CA PRO A 121 14.27 -8.22 2.44
C PRO A 121 13.01 -7.93 1.62
N VAL A 122 12.59 -6.66 1.60
CA VAL A 122 11.28 -6.26 1.07
C VAL A 122 11.42 -5.38 -0.15
N ALA A 123 10.64 -5.66 -1.19
CA ALA A 123 10.52 -4.82 -2.37
C ALA A 123 9.10 -4.25 -2.46
N PHE A 124 8.96 -2.93 -2.28
CA PHE A 124 7.69 -2.24 -2.48
C PHE A 124 7.57 -1.80 -3.93
N CYS A 125 6.55 -2.27 -4.62
CA CYS A 125 6.28 -1.96 -6.01
C CYS A 125 5.04 -1.09 -6.11
N VAL A 126 5.08 -0.06 -6.95
CA VAL A 126 3.93 0.82 -7.23
C VAL A 126 3.82 0.98 -8.74
N PRO A 127 2.62 0.84 -9.33
CA PRO A 127 2.42 1.15 -10.73
C PRO A 127 2.34 2.65 -10.95
N LEU A 128 3.08 3.13 -11.94
CA LEU A 128 3.02 4.48 -12.45
C LEU A 128 2.25 4.46 -13.78
N GLY A 129 1.03 5.00 -13.74
CA GLY A 129 0.19 5.19 -14.92
C GLY A 129 0.36 6.60 -15.49
N ASN A 130 0.82 6.68 -16.75
CA ASN A 130 0.75 7.86 -17.61
C ASN A 130 -0.05 7.49 -18.88
N GLY A 131 -1.38 7.38 -18.76
CA GLY A 131 -2.25 6.98 -19.86
C GLY A 131 -2.29 5.47 -20.11
N LYS A 132 -2.07 5.03 -21.36
CA LYS A 132 -2.28 3.63 -21.80
C LYS A 132 -1.18 2.65 -21.36
N GLN A 133 0.01 3.14 -20.98
CA GLN A 133 1.11 2.28 -20.54
C GLN A 133 1.33 2.45 -19.03
N SER A 134 1.41 1.32 -18.33
CA SER A 134 1.68 1.27 -16.89
C SER A 134 3.05 0.66 -16.66
N ARG A 135 3.90 1.35 -15.90
CA ARG A 135 5.23 0.85 -15.54
C ARG A 135 5.27 0.55 -14.05
N ILE A 136 5.94 -0.52 -13.65
CA ILE A 136 6.10 -0.87 -12.23
C ILE A 136 7.46 -0.35 -11.77
N VAL A 137 7.46 0.41 -10.68
CA VAL A 137 8.68 0.95 -10.07
C VAL A 137 8.85 0.41 -8.65
N GLN A 138 10.09 0.16 -8.26
CA GLN A 138 10.47 -0.19 -6.90
C GLN A 138 10.72 1.06 -6.06
N LEU A 139 10.18 1.06 -4.85
CA LEU A 139 10.37 2.11 -3.86
C LEU A 139 11.05 1.53 -2.62
N GLY A 140 12.02 2.27 -2.08
CA GLY A 140 12.49 2.06 -0.71
C GLY A 140 11.46 2.54 0.33
N ILE A 141 11.60 2.14 1.59
CA ILE A 141 10.69 2.54 2.68
C ILE A 141 10.54 4.07 2.74
N TRP A 142 11.66 4.80 2.76
CA TRP A 142 11.64 6.26 2.83
C TRP A 142 10.98 6.92 1.61
N GLN A 143 11.23 6.38 0.42
CA GLN A 143 10.58 6.85 -0.82
C GLN A 143 9.07 6.61 -0.76
N PHE A 144 8.64 5.45 -0.24
CA PHE A 144 7.24 5.14 -0.04
C PHE A 144 6.56 6.08 0.97
N LEU A 145 7.22 6.36 2.10
CA LEU A 145 6.71 7.31 3.09
C LEU A 145 6.51 8.71 2.47
N GLN A 146 7.48 9.18 1.68
CA GLN A 146 7.37 10.45 0.97
C GLN A 146 6.25 10.43 -0.08
N PHE A 147 6.14 9.34 -0.85
CA PHE A 147 5.07 9.12 -1.81
C PHE A 147 3.69 9.23 -1.14
N ALA A 148 3.46 8.48 -0.06
CA ALA A 148 2.17 8.44 0.63
C ALA A 148 1.81 9.78 1.30
N LEU A 149 2.80 10.52 1.80
CA LEU A 149 2.61 11.86 2.38
C LEU A 149 2.45 12.95 1.30
N ASN A 150 2.95 12.74 0.08
CA ASN A 150 2.87 13.67 -1.03
C ASN A 150 1.73 13.31 -2.00
N ASN A 151 0.51 13.17 -1.48
CA ASN A 151 -0.71 12.82 -2.23
C ASN A 151 -0.72 11.43 -2.90
N GLY A 152 0.21 10.53 -2.59
CA GLY A 152 0.34 9.27 -3.33
C GLY A 152 0.67 9.53 -4.80
N GLN A 153 1.53 10.53 -5.06
CA GLN A 153 2.07 10.83 -6.38
C GLN A 153 3.60 10.80 -6.29
N LEU A 154 4.23 10.06 -7.21
CA LEU A 154 5.67 10.13 -7.40
C LEU A 154 6.01 11.45 -8.09
N ARG A 155 7.08 12.11 -7.66
CA ARG A 155 7.60 13.30 -8.35
C ARG A 155 8.10 12.86 -9.74
N GLN A 156 7.97 13.75 -10.73
CA GLN A 156 8.34 13.51 -12.13
C GLN A 156 9.84 13.25 -12.37
N ASP A 157 10.69 13.36 -11.35
CA ASP A 157 12.08 12.89 -11.40
C ASP A 157 12.11 11.35 -11.36
N GLU A 158 11.64 10.75 -12.46
CA GLU A 158 11.53 9.31 -12.69
C GLU A 158 12.91 8.62 -12.75
N SER A 159 14.00 9.39 -12.86
CA SER A 159 15.37 8.92 -12.99
C SER A 159 15.90 8.18 -11.75
N HIS A 160 15.35 8.44 -10.57
CA HIS A 160 15.80 7.81 -9.32
C HIS A 160 15.10 6.49 -8.98
N PHE A 161 14.07 6.09 -9.74
CA PHE A 161 13.33 4.87 -9.44
C PHE A 161 13.80 3.71 -10.29
N GLN A 162 14.08 2.58 -9.64
CA GLN A 162 14.40 1.35 -10.34
C GLN A 162 13.12 0.80 -10.97
N GLN A 163 13.04 0.85 -12.29
CA GLN A 163 11.94 0.25 -13.04
C GLN A 163 12.11 -1.27 -13.09
N ILE A 164 11.05 -1.98 -12.75
CA ILE A 164 11.03 -3.44 -12.76
C ILE A 164 10.13 -3.91 -13.89
N LYS A 165 10.70 -4.73 -14.78
CA LYS A 165 9.96 -5.32 -15.90
C LYS A 165 9.43 -6.71 -15.59
N THR A 166 10.15 -7.48 -14.77
CA THR A 166 9.82 -8.88 -14.53
C THR A 166 10.10 -9.26 -13.09
N LYS A 167 9.26 -10.13 -12.52
CA LYS A 167 9.43 -10.71 -11.18
C LYS A 167 10.84 -11.27 -10.94
N SER A 168 11.49 -11.81 -11.96
CA SER A 168 12.84 -12.38 -11.88
C SER A 168 13.91 -11.42 -11.33
N GLN A 169 13.69 -10.10 -11.46
CA GLN A 169 14.58 -9.07 -10.90
C GLN A 169 14.45 -8.92 -9.38
N LEU A 170 13.40 -9.50 -8.78
CA LEU A 170 13.07 -9.43 -7.35
C LEU A 170 13.27 -10.76 -6.61
N LYS A 171 14.10 -11.66 -7.15
CA LYS A 171 14.41 -12.94 -6.49
C LYS A 171 14.98 -12.71 -5.08
N GLY A 172 14.58 -13.56 -4.13
CA GLY A 172 15.01 -13.45 -2.74
C GLY A 172 14.35 -12.32 -1.95
N HIS A 173 13.42 -11.55 -2.55
CA HIS A 173 12.67 -10.49 -1.87
C HIS A 173 11.21 -10.87 -1.66
N VAL A 174 10.62 -10.35 -0.59
CA VAL A 174 9.17 -10.32 -0.40
C VAL A 174 8.61 -9.16 -1.22
N VAL A 175 7.81 -9.47 -2.24
CA VAL A 175 7.27 -8.47 -3.17
C VAL A 175 5.88 -8.02 -2.73
N TYR A 176 5.77 -6.76 -2.34
CA TYR A 176 4.48 -6.10 -2.10
C TYR A 176 4.18 -5.12 -3.22
N LEU A 177 3.06 -5.33 -3.92
CA LEU A 177 2.61 -4.46 -5.01
C LEU A 177 1.35 -3.70 -4.61
N PHE A 178 1.47 -2.37 -4.58
CA PHE A 178 0.34 -1.47 -4.32
C PHE A 178 -0.38 -1.14 -5.63
N ALA A 179 -1.18 -2.08 -6.13
CA ALA A 179 -1.77 -2.00 -7.47
C ALA A 179 -2.68 -0.77 -7.70
N GLU A 180 -3.17 -0.11 -6.65
CA GLU A 180 -3.94 1.15 -6.76
C GLU A 180 -3.10 2.32 -7.33
N GLY A 181 -1.77 2.28 -7.22
CA GLY A 181 -0.88 3.33 -7.73
C GLY A 181 -0.96 4.66 -6.98
N THR A 182 -1.81 4.76 -5.94
CA THR A 182 -1.99 5.97 -5.12
C THR A 182 -2.66 5.63 -3.79
N THR A 183 -2.70 6.60 -2.86
CA THR A 183 -3.33 6.45 -1.55
C THR A 183 -4.85 6.71 -1.57
N SER A 184 -5.61 5.99 -0.75
CA SER A 184 -7.05 6.19 -0.53
C SER A 184 -7.35 6.64 0.90
N ASN A 185 -8.62 6.96 1.18
CA ASN A 185 -9.12 7.29 2.53
C ASN A 185 -9.33 6.08 3.45
N GLY A 186 -8.88 4.88 3.05
CA GLY A 186 -9.02 3.65 3.85
C GLY A 186 -10.46 3.11 3.99
N LYS A 187 -11.41 3.59 3.17
CA LYS A 187 -12.79 3.06 3.10
C LYS A 187 -13.11 2.34 1.80
N SER A 188 -12.22 2.43 0.82
CA SER A 188 -12.44 1.93 -0.53
C SER A 188 -11.16 1.38 -1.14
N VAL A 189 -11.32 0.49 -2.13
CA VAL A 189 -10.23 -0.02 -2.96
C VAL A 189 -10.34 0.63 -4.34
N LEU A 190 -9.34 1.44 -4.68
CA LEU A 190 -9.30 2.13 -5.97
C LEU A 190 -9.17 1.14 -7.14
N PRO A 191 -9.49 1.58 -8.37
CA PRO A 191 -9.13 0.84 -9.57
C PRO A 191 -7.62 0.66 -9.62
N PHE A 192 -7.17 -0.50 -10.09
CA PHE A 192 -5.75 -0.72 -10.26
C PHE A 192 -5.20 0.16 -11.37
N GLY A 193 -4.03 0.74 -11.14
CA GLY A 193 -3.25 1.49 -12.12
C GLY A 193 -2.45 0.57 -13.06
N LEU A 194 -2.90 -0.68 -13.24
CA LEU A 194 -2.29 -1.71 -14.06
C LEU A 194 -3.33 -2.29 -15.01
N THR A 195 -2.88 -2.65 -16.22
CA THR A 195 -3.64 -3.45 -17.16
C THR A 195 -3.30 -4.92 -17.00
N GLN A 196 -4.20 -5.82 -17.41
CA GLN A 196 -3.93 -7.27 -17.36
C GLN A 196 -2.68 -7.62 -18.19
N GLU A 197 -2.51 -7.00 -19.37
CA GLU A 197 -1.33 -7.18 -20.22
C GLU A 197 -0.01 -6.86 -19.50
N THR A 198 0.07 -5.67 -18.88
CA THR A 198 1.26 -5.27 -18.10
C THR A 198 1.51 -6.15 -16.90
N TRP A 199 0.45 -6.74 -16.34
CA TRP A 199 0.54 -7.63 -15.20
C TRP A 199 1.03 -9.02 -15.61
N ASP A 200 0.51 -9.55 -16.71
CA ASP A 200 0.94 -10.84 -17.28
C ASP A 200 2.41 -10.76 -17.72
N GLU A 201 2.81 -9.64 -18.36
CA GLU A 201 4.22 -9.35 -18.68
C GLU A 201 5.11 -9.35 -17.42
N PHE A 202 4.66 -8.70 -16.34
CA PHE A 202 5.38 -8.66 -15.07
C PHE A 202 5.52 -10.05 -14.43
N LEU A 203 4.48 -10.87 -14.53
CA LEU A 203 4.48 -12.26 -14.09
C LEU A 203 5.34 -13.18 -14.98
N GLY A 204 5.75 -12.71 -16.17
CA GLY A 204 6.43 -13.53 -17.17
C GLY A 204 5.51 -14.51 -17.90
N GLN A 205 4.19 -14.30 -17.81
CA GLN A 205 3.21 -15.03 -18.59
C GLN A 205 3.10 -14.34 -19.96
N LYS A 206 3.59 -14.96 -21.02
CA LYS A 206 3.33 -14.46 -22.38
C LYS A 206 1.82 -14.46 -22.58
N SER A 207 1.25 -13.30 -22.90
CA SER A 207 -0.14 -13.15 -23.34
C SER A 207 -0.40 -14.17 -24.46
N ILE A 208 -1.18 -15.21 -24.16
CA ILE A 208 -1.76 -16.07 -25.17
C ILE A 208 -3.05 -15.35 -25.59
N ASN A 209 -3.15 -15.05 -26.88
CA ASN A 209 -4.25 -14.43 -27.65
C ASN A 209 -3.87 -13.02 -28.14
N THR A 210 -3.69 -12.73 -29.44
CA THR A 210 -4.56 -13.09 -30.58
C THR A 210 -3.75 -13.24 -31.88
N ALA A 211 -3.74 -14.45 -32.44
CA ALA A 211 -3.68 -14.66 -33.89
C ALA A 211 -4.72 -15.72 -34.23
N SER A 212 -5.73 -15.31 -34.98
CA SER A 212 -6.85 -16.13 -35.42
C SER A 212 -6.43 -17.15 -36.47
N SER A 213 -6.93 -18.37 -36.27
CA SER A 213 -7.32 -19.38 -37.27
C SER A 213 -6.27 -20.05 -38.16
N THR A 214 -6.49 -21.37 -38.29
CA THR A 214 -6.03 -22.32 -39.32
C THR A 214 -4.57 -22.76 -39.31
N SER A 215 -4.29 -23.94 -38.73
CA SER A 215 -4.18 -25.21 -39.48
C SER A 215 -3.51 -26.29 -38.62
N TYR A 216 -3.90 -27.54 -38.91
CA TYR A 216 -3.36 -28.77 -38.33
C TYR A 216 -1.83 -28.86 -38.42
N SER A 217 -1.18 -29.23 -37.31
CA SER A 217 -0.21 -30.34 -37.23
C SER A 217 0.39 -30.42 -35.84
N GLY A 218 0.54 -31.64 -35.35
CA GLY A 218 1.08 -31.93 -34.04
C GLY A 218 2.56 -31.57 -33.94
N ASP A 219 2.96 -31.15 -32.75
CA ASP A 219 4.05 -31.81 -32.06
C ASP A 219 4.01 -31.50 -30.56
N ASN A 220 4.10 -32.56 -29.78
CA ASN A 220 4.23 -32.54 -28.34
C ASN A 220 5.65 -32.08 -27.94
N ASN A 221 5.76 -31.56 -26.71
CA ASN A 221 7.00 -31.40 -25.93
C ASN A 221 7.76 -30.06 -26.02
N ASN A 222 7.06 -28.94 -25.85
CA ASN A 222 7.68 -27.81 -25.13
C ASN A 222 6.66 -26.91 -24.42
N ARG A 223 5.81 -27.50 -23.58
CA ARG A 223 5.23 -26.76 -22.44
C ARG A 223 6.37 -26.50 -21.46
N GLN A 224 7.15 -25.45 -21.69
CA GLN A 224 7.87 -24.79 -20.60
C GLN A 224 6.79 -24.37 -19.60
N VAL A 225 6.68 -25.14 -18.52
CA VAL A 225 5.82 -24.86 -17.38
C VAL A 225 6.28 -23.52 -16.83
N ALA A 226 5.66 -22.43 -17.29
CA ALA A 226 5.80 -21.13 -16.65
C ALA A 226 5.36 -21.35 -15.21
N ALA A 227 6.32 -21.33 -14.27
CA ALA A 227 6.08 -21.61 -12.87
C ALA A 227 4.87 -20.81 -12.41
N ASP A 228 3.82 -21.50 -11.93
CA ASP A 228 2.56 -20.87 -11.51
C ASP A 228 2.87 -19.85 -10.40
N VAL A 229 2.90 -18.58 -10.78
CA VAL A 229 3.26 -17.51 -9.86
C VAL A 229 2.09 -17.31 -8.91
N LYS A 230 2.28 -17.70 -7.65
CA LYS A 230 1.28 -17.50 -6.61
C LYS A 230 1.07 -16.00 -6.37
N VAL A 231 -0.18 -15.58 -6.51
CA VAL A 231 -0.62 -14.21 -6.21
C VAL A 231 -1.48 -14.25 -4.94
N HIS A 232 -1.10 -13.42 -3.98
CA HIS A 232 -1.77 -13.26 -2.69
C HIS A 232 -2.31 -11.83 -2.57
N ALA A 233 -3.29 -11.62 -1.70
CA ALA A 233 -3.79 -10.29 -1.37
C ALA A 233 -3.61 -10.01 0.12
N ILE A 234 -3.17 -8.81 0.46
CA ILE A 234 -3.04 -8.32 1.83
C ILE A 234 -3.89 -7.08 2.00
N LEU A 235 -4.83 -7.18 2.92
CA LEU A 235 -5.67 -6.09 3.35
C LEU A 235 -5.05 -5.39 4.55
N LEU A 236 -4.85 -4.09 4.41
CA LEU A 236 -4.30 -3.19 5.42
C LEU A 236 -5.37 -2.19 5.84
N LYS A 237 -5.70 -2.18 7.13
CA LYS A 237 -6.64 -1.20 7.70
C LYS A 237 -6.01 -0.49 8.89
N ILE A 238 -5.76 0.80 8.69
CA ILE A 238 -5.32 1.75 9.72
C ILE A 238 -6.51 2.56 10.25
N ASN A 239 -6.31 3.22 11.39
CA ASN A 239 -7.18 4.29 11.89
C ASN A 239 -7.47 5.32 10.77
N SER A 240 -8.75 5.62 10.54
CA SER A 240 -9.20 6.48 9.43
C SER A 240 -8.51 7.85 9.41
N SER A 241 -8.34 8.46 10.58
CA SER A 241 -7.66 9.74 10.79
C SER A 241 -6.18 9.80 10.39
N LEU A 242 -5.55 8.64 10.19
CA LEU A 242 -4.15 8.49 9.77
C LEU A 242 -4.00 8.11 8.30
N THR A 243 -5.09 8.10 7.54
CA THR A 243 -5.06 7.94 6.08
C THR A 243 -4.60 9.23 5.41
N THR A 244 -3.90 9.11 4.28
CA THR A 244 -3.30 10.25 3.55
C THR A 244 -3.79 10.32 2.10
N PRO A 245 -5.10 10.46 1.85
CA PRO A 245 -5.59 10.64 0.48
C PRO A 245 -5.13 11.98 -0.13
N LEU A 246 -4.79 12.95 0.72
CA LEU A 246 -4.23 14.26 0.37
C LEU A 246 -2.93 14.52 1.15
N LYS A 247 -2.16 15.50 0.66
CA LYS A 247 -0.91 15.94 1.25
C LYS A 247 -1.14 16.41 2.68
N LEU A 248 -0.34 15.86 3.58
CA LEU A 248 -0.29 16.25 4.97
C LEU A 248 1.13 16.68 5.32
N ASP A 249 1.22 17.65 6.21
CA ASP A 249 2.49 18.02 6.80
C ASP A 249 3.05 16.85 7.62
N LYS A 250 4.35 16.58 7.47
CA LYS A 250 5.02 15.42 8.08
C LYS A 250 4.95 15.48 9.60
N TRP A 251 5.20 16.66 10.16
CA TRP A 251 5.18 16.89 11.60
C TRP A 251 3.77 16.71 12.15
N LYS A 252 2.79 17.36 11.52
CA LYS A 252 1.38 17.23 11.89
C LYS A 252 0.90 15.78 11.83
N TYR A 253 1.35 15.02 10.84
CA TYR A 253 1.03 13.60 10.71
C TYR A 253 1.60 12.77 11.87
N LEU A 254 2.87 12.96 12.23
CA LEU A 254 3.52 12.24 13.32
C LEU A 254 2.91 12.56 14.69
N VAL A 255 2.64 13.83 14.97
CA VAL A 255 1.98 14.26 16.21
C VAL A 255 0.59 13.63 16.31
N ARG A 256 -0.17 13.60 15.20
CA ARG A 256 -1.48 12.94 15.16
C ARG A 256 -1.36 11.44 15.42
N ALA A 257 -0.41 10.77 14.79
CA ALA A 257 -0.15 9.35 14.99
C ALA A 257 0.22 9.04 16.44
N SER A 258 1.06 9.88 17.08
CA SER A 258 1.43 9.76 18.49
C SER A 258 0.25 9.94 19.45
N ALA A 259 -0.60 10.91 19.17
CA ALA A 259 -1.69 11.26 20.05
C ALA A 259 -2.88 10.29 19.96
N GLN A 260 -3.18 9.75 18.77
CA GLN A 260 -4.28 8.80 18.57
C GLN A 260 -3.87 7.34 18.74
N GLY A 261 -2.57 7.07 18.61
CA GLY A 261 -2.06 5.72 18.45
C GLY A 261 -2.26 5.18 17.05
N VAL A 262 -1.40 4.25 16.65
CA VAL A 262 -1.48 3.56 15.36
C VAL A 262 -2.00 2.15 15.59
N SER A 263 -3.24 1.89 15.17
CA SER A 263 -3.78 0.53 15.12
C SER A 263 -3.86 0.02 13.68
N TYR A 264 -3.21 -1.12 13.43
CA TYR A 264 -3.23 -1.84 12.16
C TYR A 264 -3.99 -3.14 12.29
N LYS A 265 -4.88 -3.40 11.33
CA LYS A 265 -5.47 -4.72 11.09
C LYS A 265 -5.02 -5.21 9.73
N CYS A 266 -4.26 -6.29 9.73
CA CYS A 266 -3.73 -6.93 8.54
C CYS A 266 -4.50 -8.23 8.28
N ARG A 267 -5.06 -8.40 7.09
CA ARG A 267 -5.69 -9.65 6.66
C ARG A 267 -5.01 -10.20 5.41
N ILE A 268 -4.42 -11.39 5.50
CA ILE A 268 -3.78 -12.06 4.36
C ILE A 268 -4.76 -13.06 3.75
N ILE A 269 -4.96 -12.98 2.44
CA ILE A 269 -5.76 -13.87 1.61
C ILE A 269 -4.79 -14.56 0.65
N LYS A 270 -4.74 -15.89 0.70
CA LYS A 270 -3.79 -16.67 -0.10
C LYS A 270 -4.40 -17.11 -1.43
N SER A 271 -3.56 -17.20 -2.46
CA SER A 271 -3.87 -17.82 -3.74
C SER A 271 -5.13 -17.27 -4.41
N VAL A 272 -5.15 -15.95 -4.65
CA VAL A 272 -6.27 -15.28 -5.32
C VAL A 272 -6.28 -15.55 -6.84
N GLY A 273 -5.13 -15.97 -7.38
CA GLY A 273 -4.91 -16.21 -8.81
C GLY A 273 -4.40 -14.96 -9.56
N PRO A 274 -4.01 -15.11 -10.84
CA PRO A 274 -3.37 -14.05 -11.61
C PRO A 274 -4.34 -12.99 -12.16
N GLU A 275 -5.65 -13.21 -12.08
CA GLU A 275 -6.64 -12.28 -12.62
C GLU A 275 -6.78 -11.03 -11.74
N LEU A 276 -6.52 -9.84 -12.30
CA LEU A 276 -6.53 -8.58 -11.55
C LEU A 276 -7.91 -8.24 -10.96
N THR A 277 -9.00 -8.61 -11.64
CA THR A 277 -10.38 -8.38 -11.17
C THR A 277 -10.66 -9.17 -9.88
N LYS A 278 -10.28 -10.45 -9.84
CA LYS A 278 -10.38 -11.32 -8.65
C LYS A 278 -9.48 -10.82 -7.53
N ALA A 279 -8.25 -10.43 -7.85
CA ALA A 279 -7.34 -9.82 -6.89
C ALA A 279 -7.92 -8.56 -6.25
N ARG A 280 -8.51 -7.68 -7.07
CA ARG A 280 -9.18 -6.47 -6.59
C ARG A 280 -10.40 -6.79 -5.73
N ALA A 281 -11.21 -7.77 -6.12
CA ALA A 281 -12.35 -8.22 -5.32
C ALA A 281 -11.92 -8.82 -3.97
N ALA A 282 -10.81 -9.54 -3.93
CA ALA A 282 -10.26 -10.08 -2.68
C ALA A 282 -9.81 -8.97 -1.71
N LEU A 283 -9.25 -7.87 -2.23
CA LEU A 283 -8.87 -6.70 -1.41
C LEU A 283 -10.06 -5.99 -0.75
N VAL A 284 -11.30 -6.26 -1.16
CA VAL A 284 -12.48 -5.71 -0.49
C VAL A 284 -12.63 -6.31 0.91
N GLY A 285 -12.27 -7.60 1.05
CA GLY A 285 -12.25 -8.31 2.32
C GLY A 285 -13.62 -8.44 3.00
N GLY A 286 -14.71 -8.47 2.24
CA GLY A 286 -16.10 -8.45 2.72
C GLY A 286 -16.65 -7.03 2.81
N ASP A 287 -17.24 -6.66 3.96
CA ASP A 287 -17.79 -5.30 4.17
C ASP A 287 -16.76 -4.26 4.65
N LYS A 288 -15.47 -4.62 4.68
CA LYS A 288 -14.44 -3.76 5.26
C LYS A 288 -14.10 -2.55 4.39
N PHE A 289 -14.12 -2.75 3.08
CA PHE A 289 -13.89 -1.74 2.06
C PHE A 289 -15.00 -1.84 1.02
N ARG A 290 -15.17 -0.81 0.20
CA ARG A 290 -16.05 -0.85 -0.97
C ARG A 290 -15.24 -0.71 -2.24
N LEU A 291 -15.67 -1.40 -3.30
CA LEU A 291 -15.13 -1.20 -4.64
C LEU A 291 -15.70 0.10 -5.19
N VAL A 292 -14.82 0.97 -5.67
CA VAL A 292 -15.22 2.17 -6.40
C VAL A 292 -15.16 1.94 -7.91
N GLY A 293 -15.90 2.74 -8.66
CA GLY A 293 -15.95 2.73 -10.11
C GLY A 293 -14.61 3.03 -10.75
N LYS A 294 -14.47 2.64 -12.02
CA LYS A 294 -13.22 2.75 -12.80
C LYS A 294 -12.82 4.21 -13.05
N GLU A 295 -13.75 5.15 -12.93
CA GLU A 295 -13.57 6.58 -13.05
C GLU A 295 -12.76 7.20 -11.90
N LEU A 296 -12.71 6.55 -10.73
CA LEU A 296 -11.98 7.03 -9.55
C LEU A 296 -10.53 6.52 -9.54
N ASN A 297 -9.82 6.68 -10.65
CA ASN A 297 -8.43 6.26 -10.84
C ASN A 297 -7.37 7.31 -10.39
N THR A 298 -6.09 7.02 -10.60
CA THR A 298 -4.97 7.91 -10.26
C THR A 298 -5.05 9.28 -10.96
N GLU A 299 -5.52 9.33 -12.22
CA GLU A 299 -5.66 10.59 -12.97
C GLU A 299 -6.78 11.46 -12.41
N SER A 300 -7.91 10.85 -12.06
CA SER A 300 -9.02 11.57 -11.43
C SER A 300 -8.60 12.11 -10.07
N LYS A 301 -7.78 11.38 -9.30
CA LYS A 301 -7.13 11.92 -8.10
C LYS A 301 -6.24 13.14 -8.39
N ARG A 302 -5.43 13.12 -9.46
CA ARG A 302 -4.61 14.28 -9.86
C ARG A 302 -5.48 15.51 -10.12
N LYS A 303 -6.61 15.32 -10.83
CA LYS A 303 -7.59 16.39 -11.09
C LYS A 303 -8.24 16.88 -9.79
N PHE A 304 -8.65 15.97 -8.91
CA PHE A 304 -9.20 16.31 -7.59
C PHE A 304 -8.24 17.16 -6.76
N ILE A 305 -6.95 16.81 -6.72
CA ILE A 305 -5.95 17.58 -5.96
C ILE A 305 -5.79 19.01 -6.51
N LYS A 306 -5.81 19.17 -7.84
CA LYS A 306 -5.76 20.50 -8.47
C LYS A 306 -6.98 21.34 -8.09
N GLU A 307 -8.18 20.76 -8.16
CA GLU A 307 -9.43 21.44 -7.81
C GLU A 307 -9.56 21.71 -6.30
N PHE A 308 -9.14 20.77 -5.46
CA PHE A 308 -9.15 20.92 -4.01
C PHE A 308 -8.14 21.98 -3.54
N GLY A 309 -6.97 22.05 -4.19
CA GLY A 309 -5.92 23.00 -3.88
C GLY A 309 -6.23 24.44 -4.34
N SER A 310 -6.78 24.62 -5.54
CA SER A 310 -7.10 25.95 -6.07
C SER A 310 -8.20 26.67 -5.29
N ARG A 311 -9.06 25.91 -4.58
CA ARG A 311 -10.22 26.46 -3.85
C ARG A 311 -9.98 26.67 -2.35
N ARG A 312 -8.80 26.31 -1.84
CA ARG A 312 -8.42 26.47 -0.42
C ARG A 312 -7.38 27.56 -0.18
N ARG A 313 -6.83 28.12 -1.27
CA ARG A 313 -6.15 29.42 -1.28
C ARG A 313 -7.21 30.50 -1.42
#